data_AF-A0A7H8KZQ1-F1
#
_entry.id   AF-A0A7H8KZQ1-F1
#
_cell.length_a   1.000
_cell.length_b   1.000
_cell.length_c   1.000
_cell.angle_alpha   90.00
_cell.angle_beta   90.00
_cell.angle_gamma   90.00
#
_symmetry.space_group_name_H-M   'P 1'
#
loop_
_entity.id
_entity.type
_entity.pdbx_description
1 polymer ?
#
loop_
_entity_poly.entity_id
_entity_poly.type
_entity_poly.pdbx_seq_one_letter_code
_entity_poly.pdbx_strand_id
1 'polypeptide(L)'
;MEDLPGSVVGQSLCHTFRALSARTFELQAHDYFDGGRLVPHEDDLTRRNLTDLIRLHQRQIRSHRFVAAEEAKNGSDWEWWLHSGDFGIGLRVQAKRAGRGGAFKFDAPAGSTGRSQCDALIQTADEEGLIPVYVLYNHRNWVPLSGLGVADCDHGPGQQAHLGCTIVSARIVQARLDHGKKGYAPVRNQSVPWHRLFCEGPVDSLHGLDAAAFRFERMDREGAEAVQRADEAAAAREAAAAAQEARERAAPGIVDDRPYFRYETLPREKWVSMPSPAVAERLRGSGEAFDDGPSSVRWPFTQMVSDEFEGADAPQRYRLPDYVKDLIAGREIEQPDERISWVVAMDLGEGQDESS
;
A
#
# COMPACT_ATOMS: atom_id res chain seq x y z
N MET A 1 8.19 -12.04 -25.60
CA MET A 1 6.94 -12.29 -24.86
C MET A 1 7.05 -13.73 -24.44
N GLU A 2 7.72 -13.98 -23.31
CA GLU A 2 7.87 -15.34 -22.81
C GLU A 2 6.49 -15.80 -22.34
N ASP A 3 5.99 -16.86 -22.96
CA ASP A 3 4.74 -17.49 -22.57
C ASP A 3 4.90 -18.01 -21.14
N LEU A 4 3.93 -17.68 -20.27
CA LEU A 4 3.80 -18.34 -18.98
C LEU A 4 3.79 -19.86 -19.23
N PRO A 5 4.62 -20.66 -18.52
CA PRO A 5 4.79 -22.08 -18.81
C PRO A 5 3.44 -22.79 -18.91
N GLY A 6 3.30 -23.62 -19.96
CA GLY A 6 2.03 -24.17 -20.42
C GLY A 6 1.26 -25.00 -19.39
N SER A 7 -0.07 -24.92 -19.49
CA SER A 7 -1.09 -25.66 -18.74
C SER A 7 -1.09 -25.47 -17.21
N VAL A 8 -1.84 -24.45 -16.79
CA VAL A 8 -1.98 -23.97 -15.39
C VAL A 8 -3.31 -24.41 -14.76
N VAL A 9 -3.92 -25.49 -15.25
CA VAL A 9 -5.12 -26.03 -14.61
C VAL A 9 -4.70 -26.58 -13.23
N GLY A 10 -5.04 -25.86 -12.16
CA GLY A 10 -4.74 -26.24 -10.78
C GLY A 10 -3.68 -25.41 -10.04
N GLN A 11 -3.18 -24.29 -10.58
CA GLN A 11 -2.40 -23.36 -9.74
C GLN A 11 -3.33 -22.59 -8.80
N SER A 12 -2.85 -22.31 -7.59
CA SER A 12 -3.56 -21.45 -6.63
C SER A 12 -3.54 -19.98 -7.07
N LEU A 13 -4.51 -19.19 -6.60
CA LEU A 13 -4.50 -17.73 -6.77
C LEU A 13 -3.18 -17.12 -6.29
N CYS A 14 -2.71 -17.51 -5.10
CA CYS A 14 -1.42 -17.06 -4.56
C CYS A 14 -0.28 -17.23 -5.58
N HIS A 15 -0.16 -18.41 -6.18
CA HIS A 15 0.90 -18.68 -7.16
C HIS A 15 0.80 -17.75 -8.37
N THR A 16 -0.40 -17.56 -8.92
CA THR A 16 -0.59 -16.68 -10.08
C THR A 16 -0.36 -15.21 -9.75
N PHE A 17 -0.91 -14.70 -8.64
CA PHE A 17 -0.64 -13.34 -8.18
C PHE A 17 0.87 -13.13 -7.97
N ARG A 18 1.58 -14.11 -7.42
CA ARG A 18 3.03 -14.05 -7.22
C ARG A 18 3.78 -13.97 -8.55
N ALA A 19 3.43 -14.80 -9.52
CA ALA A 19 4.05 -14.79 -10.86
C ALA A 19 3.81 -13.46 -11.59
N LEU A 20 2.58 -12.94 -11.52
CA LEU A 20 2.23 -11.65 -12.10
C LEU A 20 2.98 -10.50 -11.44
N SER A 21 3.14 -10.53 -10.12
CA SER A 21 3.97 -9.57 -9.39
C SER A 21 5.40 -9.55 -9.91
N ALA A 22 6.03 -10.72 -10.02
CA ALA A 22 7.40 -10.85 -10.52
C ALA A 22 7.54 -10.31 -11.95
N ARG A 23 6.57 -10.61 -12.82
CA ARG A 23 6.55 -10.09 -14.19
C ARG A 23 6.40 -8.57 -14.22
N THR A 24 5.47 -8.00 -13.45
CA THR A 24 5.29 -6.54 -13.34
C THR A 24 6.56 -5.86 -12.82
N PHE A 25 7.23 -6.47 -11.85
CA PHE A 25 8.50 -5.96 -11.31
C PHE A 25 9.58 -5.84 -12.38
N GLU A 26 9.79 -6.90 -13.17
CA GLU A 26 10.82 -6.89 -14.22
C GLU A 26 10.46 -5.95 -15.37
N LEU A 27 9.19 -5.90 -15.78
CA LEU A 27 8.72 -4.94 -16.79
C LEU A 27 9.04 -3.50 -16.37
N GLN A 28 8.70 -3.12 -15.14
CA GLN A 28 9.01 -1.78 -14.65
C GLN A 28 10.51 -1.56 -14.37
N ALA A 29 11.27 -2.62 -14.07
CA ALA A 29 12.70 -2.52 -13.90
C ALA A 29 13.42 -2.20 -15.21
N HIS A 30 13.07 -2.89 -16.30
CA HIS A 30 13.59 -2.59 -17.64
C HIS A 30 13.32 -1.11 -18.01
N ASP A 31 12.12 -0.64 -17.73
CA ASP A 31 11.72 0.74 -17.98
C ASP A 31 12.53 1.78 -17.19
N TYR A 32 12.90 1.46 -15.95
CA TYR A 32 13.73 2.32 -15.12
C TYR A 32 15.11 2.57 -15.77
N PHE A 33 15.67 1.54 -16.41
CA PHE A 33 16.98 1.61 -17.07
C PHE A 33 16.92 2.23 -18.47
N ASP A 34 15.87 1.97 -19.25
CA ASP A 34 15.77 2.39 -20.66
C ASP A 34 15.22 3.82 -20.86
N GLY A 35 15.13 4.61 -19.78
CA GLY A 35 14.75 6.03 -19.86
C GLY A 35 13.29 6.27 -20.18
N GLY A 36 12.41 5.29 -19.92
CA GLY A 36 10.96 5.48 -19.93
C GLY A 36 10.26 5.46 -21.28
N ARG A 37 10.92 5.05 -22.37
CA ARG A 37 10.35 5.10 -23.73
C ARG A 37 9.33 4.01 -24.06
N LEU A 38 9.27 2.93 -23.28
CA LEU A 38 8.37 1.78 -23.49
C LEU A 38 7.45 1.50 -22.30
N VAL A 39 7.31 2.50 -21.41
CA VAL A 39 6.62 2.34 -20.12
C VAL A 39 5.14 2.02 -20.36
N PRO A 40 4.67 0.83 -19.95
CA PRO A 40 3.25 0.58 -19.89
C PRO A 40 2.61 1.59 -18.95
N HIS A 41 1.52 2.21 -19.41
CA HIS A 41 0.71 3.03 -18.53
C HIS A 41 0.14 2.18 -17.39
N GLU A 42 -0.30 2.84 -16.33
CA GLU A 42 -0.99 2.21 -15.19
C GLU A 42 -2.08 1.25 -15.68
N ASP A 43 -2.93 1.72 -16.60
CA ASP A 43 -4.01 0.96 -17.23
C ASP A 43 -3.53 -0.25 -18.02
N ASP A 44 -2.34 -0.19 -18.61
CA ASP A 44 -1.76 -1.32 -19.35
C ASP A 44 -1.27 -2.42 -18.42
N LEU A 45 -0.62 -2.06 -17.31
CA LEU A 45 -0.17 -3.04 -16.30
C LEU A 45 -1.37 -3.76 -15.70
N THR A 46 -2.37 -2.97 -15.31
CA THR A 46 -3.69 -3.39 -14.88
C THR A 46 -4.35 -4.36 -15.84
N ARG A 47 -4.53 -3.94 -17.09
CA ARG A 47 -5.21 -4.74 -18.10
C ARG A 47 -4.49 -6.06 -18.32
N ARG A 48 -3.16 -6.05 -18.36
CA ARG A 48 -2.35 -7.28 -18.53
C ARG A 48 -2.54 -8.23 -17.35
N ASN A 49 -2.39 -7.73 -16.13
CA ASN A 49 -2.52 -8.54 -14.92
C ASN A 49 -3.92 -9.16 -14.79
N LEU A 50 -4.97 -8.37 -14.98
CA LEU A 50 -6.35 -8.88 -14.92
C LEU A 50 -6.65 -9.85 -16.06
N THR A 51 -6.20 -9.57 -17.29
CA THR A 51 -6.36 -10.51 -18.42
C THR A 51 -5.75 -11.87 -18.10
N ASP A 52 -4.54 -11.89 -17.55
CA ASP A 52 -3.87 -13.14 -17.19
C ASP A 52 -4.54 -13.83 -16.00
N LEU A 53 -4.99 -13.09 -14.98
CA LEU A 53 -5.78 -13.65 -13.87
C LEU A 53 -7.03 -14.35 -14.38
N ILE A 54 -7.84 -13.66 -15.19
CA ILE A 54 -9.09 -14.22 -15.74
C ILE A 54 -8.80 -15.44 -16.62
N ARG A 55 -7.78 -15.35 -17.48
CA ARG A 55 -7.41 -16.46 -18.37
C ARG A 55 -6.99 -17.71 -17.60
N LEU A 56 -6.22 -17.54 -16.53
CA LEU A 56 -5.66 -18.66 -15.75
C LEU A 56 -6.66 -19.19 -14.72
N HIS A 57 -7.60 -18.36 -14.25
CA HIS A 57 -8.56 -18.68 -13.20
C HIS A 57 -10.01 -18.51 -13.65
N GLN A 58 -10.34 -18.78 -14.91
CA GLN A 58 -11.69 -18.55 -15.48
C GLN A 58 -12.86 -19.20 -14.73
N ARG A 59 -12.59 -20.23 -13.91
CA ARG A 59 -13.59 -20.87 -13.04
C ARG A 59 -13.82 -20.07 -11.74
N GLN A 60 -12.79 -19.42 -11.21
CA GLN A 60 -12.82 -18.67 -9.94
C GLN A 60 -12.98 -17.16 -10.16
N ILE A 61 -12.50 -16.61 -11.27
CA ILE A 61 -12.49 -15.17 -11.53
C ILE A 61 -13.42 -14.85 -12.69
N ARG A 62 -14.40 -13.99 -12.42
CA ARG A 62 -15.25 -13.32 -13.41
C ARG A 62 -14.94 -11.83 -13.41
N SER A 63 -15.07 -11.19 -14.57
CA SER A 63 -14.91 -9.74 -14.66
C SER A 63 -15.79 -9.15 -15.74
N HIS A 64 -16.18 -7.89 -15.56
CA HIS A 64 -16.86 -7.11 -16.58
C HIS A 64 -16.29 -5.70 -16.64
N ARG A 65 -15.80 -5.32 -17.83
CA ARG A 65 -15.21 -4.00 -18.09
C ARG A 65 -16.26 -3.08 -18.68
N PHE A 66 -16.43 -1.91 -18.10
CA PHE A 66 -17.29 -0.85 -18.62
C PHE A 66 -16.54 0.03 -19.62
N VAL A 67 -17.28 0.64 -20.55
CA VAL A 67 -16.69 1.46 -21.61
C VAL A 67 -16.34 2.85 -21.06
N ALA A 68 -15.09 3.27 -21.28
CA ALA A 68 -14.39 4.44 -20.76
C ALA A 68 -14.97 5.83 -21.14
N ALA A 69 -16.26 5.97 -21.46
CA ALA A 69 -16.80 7.23 -21.98
C ALA A 69 -16.70 8.40 -20.98
N GLU A 70 -16.40 8.15 -19.69
CA GLU A 70 -16.31 9.18 -18.64
C GLU A 70 -15.11 8.98 -17.67
N GLU A 71 -14.05 8.29 -18.10
CA GLU A 71 -12.92 7.79 -17.27
C GLU A 71 -12.05 8.91 -16.61
N ALA A 72 -12.27 10.19 -16.93
CA ALA A 72 -11.34 11.28 -16.58
C ALA A 72 -11.54 11.93 -15.19
N LYS A 73 -12.59 11.60 -14.42
CA LYS A 73 -12.93 12.38 -13.21
C LYS A 73 -12.84 11.66 -11.87
N ASN A 74 -12.80 10.33 -11.85
CA ASN A 74 -13.45 9.63 -10.75
C ASN A 74 -12.54 8.80 -9.82
N GLY A 75 -11.28 8.55 -10.21
CA GLY A 75 -10.21 8.18 -9.27
C GLY A 75 -10.36 6.83 -8.55
N SER A 76 -11.18 5.91 -9.06
CA SER A 76 -11.16 4.48 -8.72
C SER A 76 -11.06 3.67 -10.01
N ASP A 77 -10.19 2.66 -10.06
CA ASP A 77 -10.03 1.87 -11.28
C ASP A 77 -10.97 0.65 -11.25
N TRP A 78 -11.03 -0.09 -10.13
CA TRP A 78 -11.80 -1.34 -10.05
C TRP A 78 -12.62 -1.46 -8.77
N GLU A 79 -13.56 -2.39 -8.84
CA GLU A 79 -14.20 -2.99 -7.70
C GLU A 79 -13.90 -4.48 -7.66
N TRP A 80 -13.37 -4.96 -6.53
CA TRP A 80 -13.10 -6.38 -6.30
C TRP A 80 -14.07 -6.95 -5.29
N TRP A 81 -14.69 -8.08 -5.63
CA TRP A 81 -15.50 -8.87 -4.71
C TRP A 81 -14.86 -10.22 -4.51
N LEU A 82 -14.41 -10.49 -3.28
CA LEU A 82 -14.00 -11.83 -2.88
C LEU A 82 -15.20 -12.48 -2.22
N HIS A 83 -15.59 -13.66 -2.68
CA HIS A 83 -16.86 -14.25 -2.26
C HIS A 83 -16.78 -15.75 -2.02
N SER A 84 -17.76 -16.25 -1.28
CA SER A 84 -18.04 -17.67 -1.09
C SER A 84 -19.56 -17.82 -0.95
N GLY A 85 -20.20 -18.39 -1.98
CA GLY A 85 -21.66 -18.36 -2.11
C GLY A 85 -22.20 -16.93 -2.26
N ASP A 86 -23.24 -16.60 -1.49
CA ASP A 86 -23.95 -15.30 -1.54
C ASP A 86 -23.32 -14.20 -0.68
N PHE A 87 -22.17 -14.49 -0.05
CA PHE A 87 -21.50 -13.58 0.86
C PHE A 87 -20.08 -13.26 0.38
N GLY A 88 -19.62 -12.06 0.66
CA GLY A 88 -18.29 -11.63 0.30
C GLY A 88 -17.83 -10.36 1.00
N ILE A 89 -16.62 -9.96 0.66
CA ILE A 89 -16.07 -8.64 0.98
C ILE A 89 -15.82 -7.88 -0.32
N GLY A 90 -16.19 -6.61 -0.31
CA GLY A 90 -16.02 -5.71 -1.44
C GLY A 90 -14.85 -4.74 -1.19
N LEU A 91 -14.09 -4.46 -2.23
CA LEU A 91 -13.00 -3.50 -2.20
C LEU A 91 -13.15 -2.49 -3.32
N ARG A 92 -12.89 -1.23 -2.99
CA ARG A 92 -12.70 -0.19 -3.97
C ARG A 92 -11.21 -0.01 -4.22
N VAL A 93 -10.78 -0.31 -5.44
CA VAL A 93 -9.36 -0.45 -5.80
C VAL A 93 -8.94 0.65 -6.76
N GLN A 94 -7.91 1.39 -6.40
CA GLN A 94 -7.20 2.27 -7.34
C GLN A 94 -5.79 1.70 -7.58
N ALA A 95 -5.40 1.52 -8.84
CA ALA A 95 -4.02 1.22 -9.15
C ALA A 95 -3.18 2.51 -9.09
N LYS A 96 -1.91 2.38 -8.70
CA LYS A 96 -0.91 3.42 -8.89
C LYS A 96 0.41 2.83 -9.36
N ARG A 97 1.07 3.49 -10.30
CA ARG A 97 2.40 3.09 -10.79
C ARG A 97 3.52 3.94 -10.17
N ALA A 98 4.61 3.28 -9.77
CA ALA A 98 5.82 3.95 -9.31
C ALA A 98 6.48 4.73 -10.46
N GLY A 99 6.79 6.00 -10.22
CA GLY A 99 7.70 6.77 -11.07
C GLY A 99 9.15 6.34 -10.87
N ARG A 100 10.06 6.85 -11.70
CA ARG A 100 11.50 6.48 -11.71
C ARG A 100 12.15 6.45 -10.31
N GLY A 101 11.81 7.39 -9.43
CA GLY A 101 12.36 7.43 -8.07
C GLY A 101 11.73 6.45 -7.06
N GLY A 102 10.84 5.53 -7.48
CA GLY A 102 9.98 4.78 -6.57
C GLY A 102 8.88 5.65 -5.93
N ALA A 103 8.59 6.81 -6.53
CA ALA A 103 7.64 7.80 -6.01
C ALA A 103 6.26 7.64 -6.66
N PHE A 104 5.21 7.85 -5.88
CA PHE A 104 3.82 7.76 -6.31
C PHE A 104 3.11 9.11 -6.30
N LYS A 105 2.27 9.35 -7.30
CA LYS A 105 1.42 10.55 -7.36
C LYS A 105 0.04 10.22 -6.78
N PHE A 106 -0.11 10.43 -5.47
CA PHE A 106 -1.38 10.23 -4.75
C PHE A 106 -2.19 11.52 -4.58
N ASP A 107 -1.52 12.66 -4.73
CA ASP A 107 -2.02 14.03 -4.52
C ASP A 107 -2.71 14.63 -5.75
N ALA A 108 -3.05 13.81 -6.75
CA ALA A 108 -3.78 14.29 -7.90
C ALA A 108 -5.18 14.77 -7.47
N PRO A 109 -5.63 15.95 -7.95
CA PRO A 109 -6.98 16.42 -7.67
C PRO A 109 -8.02 15.52 -8.36
N ALA A 110 -9.11 15.24 -7.66
CA ALA A 110 -10.30 14.58 -8.18
C ALA A 110 -11.24 15.64 -8.78
N GLY A 111 -11.28 15.72 -10.11
CA GLY A 111 -12.14 16.66 -10.82
C GLY A 111 -11.91 18.13 -10.46
N SER A 112 -12.99 18.93 -10.48
CA SER A 112 -12.95 20.39 -10.24
C SER A 112 -13.20 20.79 -8.78
N THR A 113 -13.46 19.84 -7.89
CA THR A 113 -13.86 20.11 -6.49
C THR A 113 -12.66 20.39 -5.58
N GLY A 114 -11.43 20.12 -6.05
CA GLY A 114 -10.20 20.32 -5.29
C GLY A 114 -9.94 19.24 -4.22
N ARG A 115 -10.82 18.22 -4.10
CA ARG A 115 -10.55 17.05 -3.23
C ARG A 115 -9.42 16.21 -3.81
N SER A 116 -8.65 15.52 -2.96
CA SER A 116 -7.66 14.57 -3.44
C SER A 116 -8.34 13.31 -4.00
N GLN A 117 -7.70 12.63 -4.96
CA GLN A 117 -8.14 11.31 -5.43
C GLN A 117 -8.25 10.29 -4.28
N CYS A 118 -7.39 10.41 -3.26
CA CYS A 118 -7.41 9.55 -2.09
C CYS A 118 -8.68 9.72 -1.25
N ASP A 119 -9.10 10.96 -1.00
CA ASP A 119 -10.31 11.23 -0.21
C ASP A 119 -11.57 10.78 -0.96
N ALA A 120 -11.60 10.99 -2.28
CA ALA A 120 -12.71 10.55 -3.12
C ALA A 120 -12.84 9.01 -3.11
N LEU A 121 -11.71 8.29 -3.18
CA LEU A 121 -11.67 6.83 -3.07
C LEU A 121 -12.21 6.35 -1.72
N ILE A 122 -11.71 6.92 -0.61
CA ILE A 122 -12.13 6.53 0.75
C ILE A 122 -13.61 6.83 0.97
N GLN A 123 -14.06 8.04 0.66
CA GLN A 123 -15.45 8.44 0.85
C GLN A 123 -16.41 7.51 0.09
N THR A 124 -16.10 7.23 -1.19
CA THR A 124 -16.94 6.37 -2.02
C THR A 124 -17.01 4.96 -1.46
N ALA A 125 -15.87 4.42 -1.04
CA ALA A 125 -15.82 3.09 -0.46
C ALA A 125 -16.64 3.02 0.84
N ASP A 126 -16.54 4.03 1.71
CA ASP A 126 -17.28 4.11 2.97
C ASP A 126 -18.80 4.21 2.76
N GLU A 127 -19.23 4.99 1.76
CA GLU A 127 -20.65 5.12 1.39
C GLU A 127 -21.26 3.80 0.91
N GLU A 128 -20.45 2.92 0.34
CA GLU A 128 -20.87 1.64 -0.25
C GLU A 128 -20.53 0.43 0.64
N GLY A 129 -19.87 0.64 1.78
CA GLY A 129 -19.40 -0.44 2.65
C GLY A 129 -18.30 -1.30 2.04
N LEU A 130 -17.43 -0.70 1.22
CA LEU A 130 -16.27 -1.34 0.60
C LEU A 130 -14.97 -0.93 1.32
N ILE A 131 -13.93 -1.75 1.22
CA ILE A 131 -12.61 -1.42 1.75
C ILE A 131 -11.80 -0.63 0.71
N PRO A 132 -11.36 0.61 1.01
CA PRO A 132 -10.60 1.43 0.06
C PRO A 132 -9.12 1.05 0.05
N VAL A 133 -8.61 0.61 -1.11
CA VAL A 133 -7.23 0.13 -1.24
C VAL A 133 -6.54 0.67 -2.50
N TYR A 134 -5.22 0.78 -2.41
CA TYR A 134 -4.36 1.00 -3.56
C TYR A 134 -3.62 -0.28 -3.95
N VAL A 135 -3.66 -0.64 -5.22
CA VAL A 135 -2.70 -1.59 -5.82
C VAL A 135 -1.52 -0.81 -6.38
N LEU A 136 -0.34 -1.02 -5.84
CA LEU A 136 0.88 -0.34 -6.23
C LEU A 136 1.72 -1.21 -7.15
N TYR A 137 1.98 -0.73 -8.35
CA TYR A 137 2.96 -1.31 -9.25
C TYR A 137 4.33 -0.75 -8.95
N ASN A 138 5.24 -1.60 -8.49
CA ASN A 138 6.58 -1.23 -8.06
C ASN A 138 7.69 -1.77 -8.96
N HIS A 139 8.91 -1.26 -8.73
CA HIS A 139 10.14 -1.74 -9.35
C HIS A 139 11.27 -1.82 -8.30
N ARG A 140 12.51 -2.08 -8.74
CA ARG A 140 13.69 -2.37 -7.90
C ARG A 140 14.00 -1.37 -6.76
N ASN A 141 13.51 -0.13 -6.83
CA ASN A 141 13.71 0.86 -5.75
C ASN A 141 12.70 0.74 -4.61
N TRP A 142 11.71 -0.14 -4.76
CA TRP A 142 10.73 -0.45 -3.73
C TRP A 142 11.26 -1.54 -2.81
N VAL A 143 11.87 -1.11 -1.71
CA VAL A 143 12.36 -1.99 -0.64
C VAL A 143 11.75 -1.51 0.67
N PRO A 144 10.77 -2.25 1.24
CA PRO A 144 10.24 -1.98 2.58
C PRO A 144 11.36 -1.97 3.61
N LEU A 145 11.38 -0.95 4.47
CA LEU A 145 12.37 -0.84 5.55
C LEU A 145 12.10 -1.82 6.69
N SER A 146 10.86 -2.30 6.79
CA SER A 146 10.34 -3.07 7.91
C SER A 146 10.66 -4.56 7.86
N GLY A 147 11.46 -5.04 6.88
CA GLY A 147 11.65 -6.49 6.67
C GLY A 147 10.39 -7.22 6.17
N LEU A 148 9.23 -6.56 6.17
CA LEU A 148 7.94 -7.02 5.66
C LEU A 148 7.91 -7.15 4.11
N GLY A 149 9.05 -7.04 3.43
CA GLY A 149 9.06 -6.95 1.96
C GLY A 149 9.02 -8.29 1.24
N VAL A 150 9.48 -9.37 1.87
CA VAL A 150 9.78 -10.60 1.13
C VAL A 150 9.58 -11.80 2.07
N ALA A 151 8.39 -12.37 2.05
CA ALA A 151 8.04 -13.55 2.85
C ALA A 151 8.14 -14.82 2.05
N ASP A 152 8.63 -15.88 2.68
CA ASP A 152 8.35 -17.23 2.24
C ASP A 152 6.84 -17.53 2.39
N CYS A 153 6.35 -18.37 1.50
CA CYS A 153 5.06 -19.01 1.64
C CYS A 153 5.15 -20.45 1.15
N ASP A 154 4.08 -21.20 1.30
CA ASP A 154 4.01 -22.59 0.87
C ASP A 154 4.23 -22.74 -0.65
N HIS A 155 4.06 -21.64 -1.40
CA HIS A 155 4.32 -21.57 -2.83
C HIS A 155 5.77 -21.17 -3.19
N GLY A 156 6.69 -21.16 -2.21
CA GLY A 156 8.13 -20.99 -2.40
C GLY A 156 8.74 -19.79 -1.65
N PRO A 157 10.06 -19.57 -1.78
CA PRO A 157 10.75 -18.53 -1.03
C PRO A 157 10.34 -17.13 -1.47
N GLY A 158 10.30 -16.16 -0.57
CA GLY A 158 10.07 -14.77 -0.91
C GLY A 158 11.18 -14.26 -1.82
N GLN A 159 10.82 -13.47 -2.84
CA GLN A 159 11.78 -12.76 -3.68
C GLN A 159 11.39 -11.29 -3.79
N GLN A 160 12.37 -10.40 -3.98
CA GLN A 160 12.11 -8.97 -4.18
C GLN A 160 11.16 -8.73 -5.35
N ALA A 161 11.21 -9.55 -6.40
CA ALA A 161 10.31 -9.44 -7.53
C ALA A 161 8.83 -9.59 -7.15
N HIS A 162 8.50 -10.26 -6.03
CA HIS A 162 7.12 -10.35 -5.56
C HIS A 162 6.57 -9.03 -5.01
N LEU A 163 7.40 -8.01 -4.88
CA LEU A 163 6.98 -6.65 -4.60
C LEU A 163 6.53 -5.89 -5.84
N GLY A 164 6.64 -6.44 -7.06
CA GLY A 164 6.19 -5.77 -8.28
C GLY A 164 4.73 -5.30 -8.24
N CYS A 165 3.91 -5.99 -7.47
CA CYS A 165 2.56 -5.58 -7.09
C CYS A 165 2.42 -5.70 -5.57
N THR A 166 2.19 -4.57 -4.91
CA THR A 166 1.79 -4.53 -3.49
C THR A 166 0.42 -3.89 -3.35
N ILE A 167 -0.16 -4.01 -2.17
CA ILE A 167 -1.46 -3.43 -1.83
C ILE A 167 -1.39 -2.79 -0.45
N VAL A 168 -2.12 -1.69 -0.26
CA VAL A 168 -2.14 -0.90 0.97
C VAL A 168 -3.49 -0.23 1.14
N SER A 169 -3.95 -0.03 2.38
CA SER A 169 -5.17 0.76 2.64
C SER A 169 -4.99 2.19 2.14
N ALA A 170 -6.02 2.74 1.51
CA ALA A 170 -6.04 4.16 1.11
C ALA A 170 -5.92 5.10 2.31
N ARG A 171 -6.37 4.68 3.49
CA ARG A 171 -6.26 5.48 4.73
C ARG A 171 -4.80 5.69 5.16
N ILE A 172 -3.92 4.73 4.89
CA ILE A 172 -2.47 4.93 5.08
C ILE A 172 -1.92 6.01 4.15
N VAL A 173 -2.42 6.04 2.91
CA VAL A 173 -2.04 7.07 1.95
C VAL A 173 -2.58 8.44 2.38
N GLN A 174 -3.84 8.51 2.85
CA GLN A 174 -4.46 9.72 3.41
C GLN A 174 -3.66 10.28 4.59
N ALA A 175 -3.39 9.44 5.61
CA ALA A 175 -2.59 9.84 6.78
C ALA A 175 -1.22 10.42 6.39
N ARG A 176 -0.64 9.96 5.28
CA ARG A 176 0.60 10.52 4.71
C ARG A 176 0.36 11.86 4.02
N LEU A 177 -0.71 11.99 3.24
CA LEU A 177 -1.02 13.21 2.47
C LEU A 177 -1.32 14.38 3.40
N ASP A 178 -2.16 14.18 4.40
CA ASP A 178 -2.63 15.25 5.30
C ASP A 178 -1.52 15.80 6.19
N HIS A 179 -0.59 14.93 6.59
CA HIS A 179 0.39 15.25 7.63
C HIS A 179 1.82 15.45 7.13
N GLY A 180 2.01 15.44 5.81
CA GLY A 180 3.17 16.03 5.13
C GLY A 180 4.53 15.37 5.43
N LYS A 181 4.57 14.13 5.92
CA LYS A 181 5.84 13.41 6.08
C LYS A 181 6.49 13.24 4.69
N LYS A 182 7.70 13.78 4.53
CA LYS A 182 8.47 13.67 3.29
C LYS A 182 8.74 12.18 2.98
N GLY A 183 8.48 11.78 1.74
CA GLY A 183 8.74 10.44 1.23
C GLY A 183 7.56 9.47 1.31
N TYR A 184 7.81 8.24 0.85
CA TYR A 184 6.82 7.16 0.73
C TYR A 184 7.09 6.03 1.71
N ALA A 185 7.98 6.24 2.69
CA ALA A 185 8.37 5.19 3.63
C ALA A 185 7.18 4.60 4.42
N PRO A 186 6.21 5.39 4.94
CA PRO A 186 5.04 4.82 5.62
C PRO A 186 4.22 3.90 4.71
N VAL A 187 3.84 4.40 3.53
CA VAL A 187 3.09 3.63 2.51
C VAL A 187 3.85 2.36 2.16
N ARG A 188 5.15 2.47 1.86
CA ARG A 188 6.02 1.35 1.50
C ARG A 188 6.15 0.31 2.60
N ASN A 189 6.27 0.74 3.85
CA ASN A 189 6.48 -0.16 4.99
C ASN A 189 5.20 -0.89 5.41
N GLN A 190 4.05 -0.38 5.00
CA GLN A 190 2.72 -0.94 5.32
C GLN A 190 2.04 -1.57 4.09
N SER A 191 2.67 -1.47 2.91
CA SER A 191 2.22 -2.20 1.74
C SER A 191 2.59 -3.68 1.87
N VAL A 192 1.65 -4.56 1.55
CA VAL A 192 1.88 -6.01 1.53
C VAL A 192 1.95 -6.52 0.10
N PRO A 193 2.78 -7.52 -0.22
CA PRO A 193 2.71 -8.18 -1.53
C PRO A 193 1.31 -8.74 -1.77
N TRP A 194 0.68 -8.37 -2.89
CA TRP A 194 -0.74 -8.68 -3.13
C TRP A 194 -1.09 -10.18 -3.12
N HIS A 195 -0.14 -11.05 -3.46
CA HIS A 195 -0.30 -12.50 -3.45
C HIS A 195 -0.50 -13.07 -2.04
N ARG A 196 -0.04 -12.34 -1.01
CA ARG A 196 -0.17 -12.74 0.40
C ARG A 196 -1.61 -12.69 0.88
N LEU A 197 -2.46 -11.90 0.24
CA LEU A 197 -3.89 -11.86 0.53
C LEU A 197 -4.57 -13.18 0.21
N PHE A 198 -4.04 -13.92 -0.77
CA PHE A 198 -4.57 -15.18 -1.27
C PHE A 198 -3.72 -16.38 -0.85
N CYS A 199 -2.70 -16.17 -0.03
CA CYS A 199 -1.89 -17.26 0.44
C CYS A 199 -2.59 -17.96 1.60
N GLU A 200 -2.71 -19.28 1.51
CA GLU A 200 -2.85 -20.12 2.70
C GLU A 200 -1.50 -20.02 3.40
N GLY A 201 -1.45 -19.22 4.45
CA GLY A 201 -0.32 -19.21 5.37
C GLY A 201 -0.75 -19.98 6.61
N PRO A 202 0.18 -20.26 7.55
CA PRO A 202 -0.12 -20.89 8.83
C PRO A 202 -0.89 -19.97 9.79
N VAL A 203 -1.66 -19.02 9.26
CA VAL A 203 -2.49 -18.11 10.05
C VAL A 203 -3.73 -18.91 10.46
N ASP A 204 -3.66 -19.47 11.68
CA ASP A 204 -4.72 -20.11 12.46
C ASP A 204 -6.07 -20.35 11.77
N SER A 205 -6.44 -21.61 11.50
CA SER A 205 -7.80 -22.15 11.19
C SER A 205 -8.68 -21.47 10.11
N LEU A 206 -8.31 -20.29 9.62
CA LEU A 206 -9.07 -19.52 8.64
C LEU A 206 -8.58 -19.86 7.24
N HIS A 207 -9.52 -20.14 6.36
CA HIS A 207 -9.27 -20.50 4.98
C HIS A 207 -10.16 -19.67 4.04
N GLY A 208 -9.82 -19.68 2.75
CA GLY A 208 -10.63 -19.05 1.71
C GLY A 208 -11.01 -17.59 2.00
N LEU A 209 -12.31 -17.31 1.94
CA LEU A 209 -12.86 -15.97 2.14
C LEU A 209 -12.52 -15.36 3.51
N ASP A 210 -12.55 -16.14 4.59
CA ASP A 210 -12.33 -15.59 5.94
C ASP A 210 -10.90 -15.11 6.15
N ALA A 211 -9.94 -15.89 5.67
CA ALA A 211 -8.53 -15.51 5.73
C ALA A 211 -8.28 -14.23 4.92
N ALA A 212 -8.91 -14.09 3.75
CA ALA A 212 -8.80 -12.88 2.95
C ALA A 212 -9.48 -11.68 3.63
N ALA A 213 -10.71 -11.85 4.11
CA ALA A 213 -11.48 -10.82 4.80
C ALA A 213 -10.72 -10.26 6.01
N PHE A 214 -10.25 -11.14 6.88
CA PHE A 214 -9.46 -10.76 8.05
C PHE A 214 -8.24 -9.90 7.67
N ARG A 215 -7.51 -10.27 6.60
CA ARG A 215 -6.32 -9.52 6.16
C ARG A 215 -6.67 -8.13 5.64
N PHE A 216 -7.75 -8.00 4.89
CA PHE A 216 -8.18 -6.70 4.35
C PHE A 216 -8.77 -5.79 5.42
N GLU A 217 -9.63 -6.31 6.29
CA GLU A 217 -10.20 -5.55 7.41
C GLU A 217 -9.12 -5.09 8.38
N ARG A 218 -8.16 -5.96 8.71
CA ARG A 218 -7.01 -5.57 9.52
C ARG A 218 -6.21 -4.47 8.86
N MET A 219 -5.92 -4.59 7.55
CA MET A 219 -5.20 -3.56 6.80
C MET A 219 -5.95 -2.22 6.83
N ASP A 220 -7.28 -2.23 6.72
CA ASP A 220 -8.07 -1.00 6.77
C ASP A 220 -8.16 -0.40 8.17
N ARG A 221 -8.29 -1.25 9.21
CA ARG A 221 -8.25 -0.83 10.62
C ARG A 221 -6.91 -0.18 10.96
N GLU A 222 -5.79 -0.83 10.62
CA GLU A 222 -4.45 -0.24 10.75
C GLU A 222 -4.33 1.08 9.96
N GLY A 223 -5.01 1.13 8.81
CA GLY A 223 -5.34 2.31 8.02
C GLY A 223 -5.92 3.47 8.83
N ALA A 224 -7.10 3.23 9.40
CA ALA A 224 -7.86 4.19 10.17
C ALA A 224 -7.11 4.66 11.42
N GLU A 225 -6.46 3.75 12.14
CA GLU A 225 -5.62 4.09 13.29
C GLU A 225 -4.45 5.00 12.90
N ALA A 226 -3.86 4.81 11.71
CA ALA A 226 -2.79 5.68 11.25
C ALA A 226 -3.27 7.10 10.97
N VAL A 227 -4.49 7.28 10.44
CA VAL A 227 -5.14 8.59 10.27
C VAL A 227 -5.33 9.24 11.63
N GLN A 228 -5.97 8.53 12.57
CA GLN A 228 -6.20 9.04 13.93
C GLN A 228 -4.90 9.47 14.61
N ARG A 229 -3.86 8.63 14.60
CA ARG A 229 -2.54 8.96 15.17
C ARG A 229 -1.92 10.18 14.51
N ALA A 230 -2.13 10.37 13.21
CA ALA A 230 -1.59 11.50 12.49
C ALA A 230 -2.33 12.81 12.84
N ASP A 231 -3.66 12.76 12.99
CA ASP A 231 -4.50 13.87 13.45
C ASP A 231 -4.16 14.31 14.87
N GLU A 232 -4.05 13.35 15.80
CA GLU A 232 -3.61 13.60 17.17
C GLU A 232 -2.22 14.26 17.21
N ALA A 233 -1.29 13.79 16.37
CA ALA A 233 0.04 14.37 16.26
C ALA A 233 0.04 15.76 15.62
N ALA A 234 -0.89 16.09 14.72
CA ALA A 234 -1.07 17.44 14.19
C ALA A 234 -1.62 18.38 15.25
N ALA A 235 -2.68 17.99 15.95
CA ALA A 235 -3.27 18.76 17.04
C ALA A 235 -2.23 19.03 18.15
N ALA A 236 -1.41 18.04 18.51
CA ALA A 236 -0.32 18.21 19.48
C ALA A 236 0.75 19.22 19.01
N ARG A 237 1.09 19.22 17.71
CA ARG A 237 2.05 20.19 17.13
C ARG A 237 1.49 21.61 17.14
N GLU A 238 0.22 21.78 16.79
CA GLU A 238 -0.45 23.08 16.83
C GLU A 238 -0.53 23.63 18.27
N ALA A 239 -0.94 22.79 19.22
CA ALA A 239 -0.97 23.15 20.64
C ALA A 239 0.42 23.53 21.17
N ALA A 240 1.48 22.82 20.77
CA ALA A 240 2.85 23.15 21.13
C ALA A 240 3.31 24.48 20.53
N ALA A 241 2.98 24.77 19.27
CA ALA A 241 3.29 26.03 18.61
C ALA A 241 2.57 27.21 19.28
N ALA A 242 1.27 27.06 19.58
CA ALA A 242 0.50 28.08 20.30
C ALA A 242 1.05 28.33 21.72
N ALA A 243 1.46 27.26 22.43
CA ALA A 243 2.09 27.39 23.74
C ALA A 243 3.45 28.10 23.67
N GLN A 244 4.24 27.85 22.62
CA GLN A 244 5.50 28.57 22.38
C GLN A 244 5.25 30.05 22.11
N GLU A 245 4.31 30.39 21.22
CA GLU A 245 3.96 31.79 20.92
C GLU A 245 3.46 32.53 22.18
N ALA A 246 2.63 31.87 22.99
CA ALA A 246 2.16 32.43 24.26
C ALA A 246 3.30 32.69 25.25
N ARG A 247 4.30 31.79 25.33
CA ARG A 247 5.51 31.99 26.14
C ARG A 247 6.35 33.15 25.63
N GLU A 248 6.54 33.28 24.32
CA GLU A 248 7.28 34.38 23.70
C GLU A 248 6.58 35.74 23.93
N ARG A 249 5.25 35.77 23.91
CA ARG A 249 4.45 36.98 24.22
C ARG A 249 4.46 37.35 25.70
N ALA A 250 4.46 36.34 26.58
CA ALA A 250 4.48 36.54 28.04
C ALA A 250 5.89 36.80 28.60
N ALA A 251 6.94 36.51 27.82
CA ALA A 251 8.31 36.82 28.20
C ALA A 251 8.40 38.34 28.40
N PRO A 252 8.70 38.82 29.63
CA PRO A 252 8.88 40.25 29.86
C PRO A 252 9.94 40.72 28.88
N GLY A 253 9.67 41.81 28.17
CA GLY A 253 10.64 42.40 27.25
C GLY A 253 11.94 42.57 28.02
N ILE A 254 12.93 41.70 27.75
CA ILE A 254 14.26 41.88 28.27
C ILE A 254 14.74 43.12 27.52
N VAL A 255 14.52 44.28 28.13
CA VAL A 255 15.24 45.50 27.79
C VAL A 255 16.68 45.11 28.04
N ASP A 256 17.42 44.89 26.95
CA ASP A 256 18.84 44.59 27.01
C ASP A 256 19.55 45.87 27.45
N ASP A 257 19.48 46.17 28.75
CA ASP A 257 20.20 47.24 29.42
C ASP A 257 21.70 46.90 29.55
N ARG A 258 22.15 45.78 28.95
CA ARG A 258 23.58 45.58 28.76
C ARG A 258 24.06 46.69 27.83
N PRO A 259 25.06 47.49 28.26
CA PRO A 259 25.65 48.49 27.39
C PRO A 259 26.07 47.77 26.11
N TYR A 260 25.50 48.18 24.99
CA TYR A 260 25.95 47.79 23.66
C TYR A 260 27.43 48.17 23.60
N PHE A 261 28.32 47.23 23.90
CA PHE A 261 29.72 47.34 23.50
C PHE A 261 29.68 47.26 21.99
N ARG A 262 29.56 48.43 21.36
CA ARG A 262 29.83 48.62 19.95
C ARG A 262 31.26 48.08 19.78
N TYR A 263 31.40 46.96 19.09
CA TYR A 263 32.69 46.52 18.56
C TYR A 263 33.11 47.48 17.45
N GLU A 264 33.29 48.76 17.79
CA GLU A 264 34.06 49.67 16.96
C GLU A 264 35.52 49.23 17.10
N THR A 265 35.99 48.54 16.06
CA THR A 265 37.42 48.43 15.73
C THR A 265 38.30 47.83 16.82
N LEU A 266 38.20 46.53 17.08
CA LEU A 266 39.37 45.81 17.57
C LEU A 266 40.35 45.63 16.39
N PRO A 267 41.62 46.05 16.52
CA PRO A 267 42.63 45.83 15.49
C PRO A 267 42.74 44.33 15.18
N ARG A 268 42.86 44.01 13.89
CA ARG A 268 42.92 42.64 13.33
C ARG A 268 44.09 41.79 13.87
N GLU A 269 44.95 42.34 14.72
CA GLU A 269 46.22 41.75 15.14
C GLU A 269 46.13 40.89 16.42
N LYS A 270 44.95 40.78 17.05
CA LYS A 270 44.74 39.92 18.23
C LYS A 270 43.67 38.84 18.05
N TRP A 271 43.55 38.28 16.85
CA TRP A 271 42.89 36.99 16.67
C TRP A 271 43.84 35.90 17.16
N VAL A 272 43.83 35.63 18.46
CA VAL A 272 44.43 34.43 19.02
C VAL A 272 43.68 33.24 18.41
N SER A 273 44.46 32.34 17.81
CA SER A 273 44.01 31.12 17.16
C SER A 273 42.99 30.36 18.02
N MET A 274 41.75 30.28 17.56
CA MET A 274 40.87 29.19 17.97
C MET A 274 41.40 27.90 17.34
N PRO A 275 41.62 26.82 18.10
CA PRO A 275 41.91 25.53 17.52
C PRO A 275 40.67 24.98 16.81
N SER A 276 40.87 24.57 15.56
CA SER A 276 40.01 23.69 14.75
C SER A 276 40.77 22.38 14.54
N PRO A 277 40.17 21.19 14.31
CA PRO A 277 38.89 20.62 14.75
C PRO A 277 39.10 19.19 15.34
N ALA A 278 38.94 18.98 16.64
CA ALA A 278 39.10 17.65 17.28
C ALA A 278 37.78 16.85 17.45
N VAL A 279 36.84 16.97 16.50
CA VAL A 279 35.54 16.26 16.55
C VAL A 279 35.33 15.30 15.37
N ALA A 280 36.30 15.18 14.45
CA ALA A 280 36.20 14.30 13.28
C ALA A 280 36.64 12.83 13.53
N GLU A 281 36.98 12.45 14.77
CA GLU A 281 37.60 11.13 15.06
C GLU A 281 36.81 10.27 16.06
N ARG A 282 35.50 10.52 16.22
CA ARG A 282 34.63 9.72 17.11
C ARG A 282 33.53 8.90 16.42
N LEU A 283 33.56 8.82 15.09
CA LEU A 283 32.57 8.06 14.29
C LEU A 283 33.19 7.02 13.35
N ARG A 284 34.38 6.48 13.68
CA ARG A 284 34.97 5.33 13.00
C ARG A 284 35.32 4.26 14.02
N GLY A 285 34.37 3.38 14.33
CA GLY A 285 34.63 2.25 15.23
C GLY A 285 33.39 1.48 15.63
N SER A 286 32.86 0.65 14.72
CA SER A 286 32.20 -0.62 15.04
C SER A 286 31.93 -1.38 13.74
N GLY A 287 33.00 -1.96 13.17
CA GLY A 287 32.86 -3.02 12.19
C GLY A 287 32.57 -4.31 12.94
N GLU A 288 31.30 -4.67 13.07
CA GLU A 288 30.90 -6.03 13.41
C GLU A 288 30.42 -6.71 12.14
N ALA A 289 31.05 -7.85 11.84
CA ALA A 289 30.72 -8.70 10.72
C ALA A 289 29.32 -9.29 10.95
N PHE A 290 28.42 -9.09 9.99
CA PHE A 290 27.14 -9.79 9.93
C PHE A 290 27.40 -11.22 9.44
N ASP A 291 27.00 -12.18 10.26
CA ASP A 291 27.08 -13.62 10.02
C ASP A 291 25.93 -14.04 9.08
N ASP A 292 26.26 -14.42 7.84
CA ASP A 292 25.32 -14.82 6.77
C ASP A 292 24.82 -16.27 6.95
N GLY A 293 24.17 -16.56 8.08
CA GLY A 293 23.39 -17.79 8.24
C GLY A 293 21.98 -17.62 7.68
N PRO A 294 21.41 -18.57 6.90
CA PRO A 294 20.01 -18.51 6.50
C PRO A 294 19.13 -18.87 7.70
N SER A 295 18.98 -17.94 8.64
CA SER A 295 17.88 -18.00 9.59
C SER A 295 16.61 -17.74 8.78
N SER A 296 15.75 -18.75 8.65
CA SER A 296 14.39 -18.56 8.18
C SER A 296 13.73 -17.52 9.09
N VAL A 297 13.69 -16.26 8.66
CA VAL A 297 13.03 -15.18 9.40
C VAL A 297 11.55 -15.49 9.36
N ARG A 298 11.07 -16.19 10.39
CA ARG A 298 9.64 -16.34 10.66
C ARG A 298 9.10 -14.93 10.88
N TRP A 299 8.06 -14.62 10.15
CA TRP A 299 7.48 -13.29 10.13
C TRP A 299 6.98 -12.88 11.53
N PRO A 300 7.15 -11.61 11.94
CA PRO A 300 6.51 -11.08 13.14
C PRO A 300 4.98 -11.29 13.11
N PHE A 301 4.41 -11.34 11.91
CA PHE A 301 2.98 -11.55 11.67
C PHE A 301 2.49 -12.94 12.08
N THR A 302 3.30 -14.01 11.95
CA THR A 302 2.85 -15.35 12.34
C THR A 302 2.82 -15.54 13.84
N GLN A 303 3.62 -14.77 14.57
CA GLN A 303 3.71 -14.85 16.03
C GLN A 303 2.84 -13.80 16.73
N MET A 304 2.44 -12.72 16.04
CA MET A 304 1.45 -11.75 16.55
C MET A 304 0.00 -12.14 16.29
N VAL A 305 -0.29 -12.90 15.22
CA VAL A 305 -1.68 -13.27 14.91
C VAL A 305 -2.25 -14.29 15.91
N SER A 306 -1.41 -15.15 16.50
CA SER A 306 -1.87 -16.10 17.53
C SER A 306 -2.38 -15.41 18.80
N ASP A 307 -1.80 -14.26 19.16
CA ASP A 307 -2.06 -13.60 20.46
C ASP A 307 -3.23 -12.59 20.38
N GLU A 308 -3.54 -12.05 19.19
CA GLU A 308 -4.70 -11.15 18.96
C GLU A 308 -6.01 -11.88 18.65
N PHE A 309 -5.96 -13.20 18.41
CA PHE A 309 -7.13 -13.98 17.98
C PHE A 309 -8.09 -14.33 19.12
N GLU A 310 -7.61 -14.33 20.38
CA GLU A 310 -8.46 -14.53 21.57
C GLU A 310 -9.30 -13.27 21.87
N GLY A 311 -10.20 -12.88 20.98
CA GLY A 311 -11.17 -11.80 21.21
C GLY A 311 -11.59 -10.98 19.99
N ALA A 312 -11.08 -11.25 18.79
CA ALA A 312 -11.49 -10.52 17.59
C ALA A 312 -12.88 -10.96 17.12
N ASP A 313 -13.77 -10.00 16.85
CA ASP A 313 -15.05 -10.24 16.19
C ASP A 313 -14.80 -10.94 14.84
N ALA A 314 -15.68 -11.89 14.48
CA ALA A 314 -15.61 -12.57 13.19
C ALA A 314 -15.65 -11.54 12.04
N PRO A 315 -14.91 -11.77 10.93
CA PRO A 315 -14.85 -10.83 9.83
C PRO A 315 -16.24 -10.49 9.28
N GLN A 316 -16.47 -9.22 8.98
CA GLN A 316 -17.76 -8.72 8.52
C GLN A 316 -17.98 -9.14 7.07
N ARG A 317 -18.94 -10.06 6.87
CA ARG A 317 -19.36 -10.50 5.54
C ARG A 317 -20.61 -9.78 5.09
N TYR A 318 -20.61 -9.31 3.85
CA TYR A 318 -21.75 -8.65 3.24
C TYR A 318 -22.45 -9.60 2.28
N ARG A 319 -23.77 -9.46 2.12
CA ARG A 319 -24.47 -10.08 1.00
C ARG A 319 -23.96 -9.45 -0.29
N LEU A 320 -23.69 -10.28 -1.29
CA LEU A 320 -23.27 -9.78 -2.60
C LEU A 320 -24.36 -8.88 -3.20
N PRO A 321 -23.97 -7.72 -3.77
CA PRO A 321 -24.87 -6.92 -4.58
C PRO A 321 -25.40 -7.71 -5.78
N ASP A 322 -26.59 -7.34 -6.27
CA ASP A 322 -27.24 -8.10 -7.33
C ASP A 322 -26.45 -8.07 -8.65
N TYR A 323 -25.81 -6.94 -9.00
CA TYR A 323 -24.93 -6.87 -10.18
C TYR A 323 -23.71 -7.81 -10.06
N VAL A 324 -23.21 -8.08 -8.84
CA VAL A 324 -22.12 -9.05 -8.64
C VAL A 324 -22.64 -10.48 -8.81
N LYS A 325 -23.84 -10.78 -8.30
CA LYS A 325 -24.48 -12.08 -8.54
C LYS A 325 -24.78 -12.31 -10.02
N ASP A 326 -25.22 -11.27 -10.72
CA ASP A 326 -25.45 -11.29 -12.16
C ASP A 326 -24.15 -11.55 -12.91
N LEU A 327 -23.04 -10.89 -12.53
CA LEU A 327 -21.71 -11.14 -13.07
C LEU A 327 -21.27 -12.60 -12.87
N ILE A 328 -21.42 -13.13 -11.65
CA ILE A 328 -21.07 -14.51 -11.31
C ILE A 328 -21.88 -15.50 -12.15
N ALA A 329 -23.18 -15.22 -12.34
CA ALA A 329 -24.06 -16.05 -13.14
C ALA A 329 -23.89 -15.88 -14.66
N GLY A 330 -22.97 -15.02 -15.12
CA GLY A 330 -22.73 -14.74 -16.54
C GLY A 330 -23.88 -13.97 -17.20
N ARG A 331 -24.69 -13.25 -16.43
CA ARG A 331 -25.70 -12.32 -16.94
C ARG A 331 -25.06 -10.99 -17.31
N GLU A 332 -25.74 -10.23 -18.15
CA GLU A 332 -25.38 -8.84 -18.42
C GLU A 332 -25.54 -8.03 -17.13
N ILE A 333 -24.60 -7.13 -16.87
CA ILE A 333 -24.62 -6.27 -15.69
C ILE A 333 -24.68 -4.81 -16.13
N GLU A 334 -25.49 -4.02 -15.44
CA GLU A 334 -25.45 -2.58 -15.55
C GLU A 334 -24.27 -2.04 -14.74
N GLN A 335 -23.74 -0.89 -15.17
CA GLN A 335 -22.66 -0.24 -14.46
C GLN A 335 -23.19 0.22 -13.09
N PRO A 336 -22.66 -0.32 -11.97
CA PRO A 336 -23.18 0.01 -10.64
C PRO A 336 -22.90 1.47 -10.27
N ASP A 337 -21.83 2.01 -10.83
CA ASP A 337 -21.36 3.37 -10.60
C ASP A 337 -20.53 3.84 -11.81
N GLU A 338 -20.84 5.02 -12.35
CA GLU A 338 -20.11 5.68 -13.46
C GLU A 338 -18.60 5.79 -13.21
N ARG A 339 -18.18 5.73 -11.94
CA ARG A 339 -16.80 5.80 -11.48
C ARG A 339 -16.04 4.48 -11.63
N ILE A 340 -16.71 3.34 -11.85
CA ILE A 340 -16.08 2.02 -11.91
C ILE A 340 -15.78 1.64 -13.35
N SER A 341 -14.51 1.40 -13.68
CA SER A 341 -14.11 0.92 -15.00
C SER A 341 -14.23 -0.61 -15.14
N TRP A 342 -14.12 -1.33 -14.01
CA TRP A 342 -14.07 -2.79 -14.00
C TRP A 342 -14.62 -3.36 -12.69
N VAL A 343 -15.51 -4.35 -12.77
CA VAL A 343 -15.89 -5.19 -11.63
C VAL A 343 -15.24 -6.56 -11.80
N VAL A 344 -14.63 -7.07 -10.72
CA VAL A 344 -13.98 -8.38 -10.66
C VAL A 344 -14.56 -9.17 -9.49
N ALA A 345 -15.12 -10.34 -9.76
CA ALA A 345 -15.57 -11.28 -8.74
C ALA A 345 -14.61 -12.47 -8.66
N MET A 346 -14.16 -12.81 -7.46
CA MET A 346 -13.22 -13.89 -7.17
C MET A 346 -13.86 -14.86 -6.17
N ASP A 347 -14.10 -16.09 -6.61
CA ASP A 347 -14.62 -17.18 -5.79
C ASP A 347 -13.49 -17.77 -4.93
N LEU A 348 -13.62 -17.61 -3.62
CA LEU A 348 -12.77 -18.17 -2.58
C LEU A 348 -13.49 -19.25 -1.77
N GLY A 349 -14.61 -19.78 -2.26
CA GLY A 349 -15.22 -20.97 -1.68
C GLY A 349 -14.21 -22.11 -1.64
N GLU A 350 -14.26 -22.92 -0.58
CA GLU A 350 -13.51 -24.18 -0.53
C GLU A 350 -13.83 -24.94 -1.81
N GLY A 351 -12.80 -25.17 -2.63
CA GLY A 351 -12.96 -25.85 -3.91
C GLY A 351 -13.78 -27.09 -3.63
N GLN A 352 -14.95 -27.21 -4.27
CA GLN A 352 -15.74 -28.43 -4.20
C GLN A 352 -14.77 -29.56 -4.51
N ASP A 353 -14.43 -30.36 -3.49
CA ASP A 353 -13.60 -31.53 -3.67
C ASP A 353 -14.26 -32.33 -4.82
N GLU A 354 -13.62 -32.33 -5.99
CA GLU A 354 -14.03 -33.07 -7.19
C GLU A 354 -13.77 -34.58 -6.94
N SER A 355 -14.34 -35.11 -5.86
CA SER A 355 -14.44 -36.53 -5.52
C SER A 355 -15.89 -36.98 -5.62
N SER A 356 -16.50 -36.83 -6.80
CA SER A 356 -17.80 -37.39 -7.15
C SER A 356 -17.82 -37.90 -8.59
#